data_AF-A0A422PZY9-F1
#
_entry.id   AF-A0A422PZY9-F1
#
_cell.length_a   1.000
_cell.length_b   1.000
_cell.length_c   1.000
_cell.angle_alpha   90.00
_cell.angle_beta   90.00
_cell.angle_gamma   90.00
#
_symmetry.space_group_name_H-M   'P 1'
#
loop_
_entity.id
_entity.type
_entity.pdbx_description
1 polymer ?
#
loop_
_entity_poly.entity_id
_entity_poly.type
_entity_poly.pdbx_seq_one_letter_code
_entity_poly.pdbx_strand_id
1 'polypeptide(L)'
;MKLLVGAAGVNTPNFVLLENTEGLAKKCRHLRFPVIVKHLSGYASVGIHKDNRCDTLDELKVKVQAFLGEFNHALVEEFIRGREGTVLACADSGSQFGVKVFKPLMFKFLENDDDFAYFEKKWTMECDDSAYGFLPHNDPAYPLIIDTARNAFRHIMNGVGYGRVDFRIDAKGDVYFLEINPNCGMWYDEKDGGDFADVMVQGDKSWDHDRFIRNAILRAVREQAARRPWYFISHDSKGNFSTRARKTVRAGKSLFCDAVHPVPVVAQALYKLGEEDPTVGCVILRGDRLHQAVAIRHSCEPNMQFMQGRTLTLVAKRTINVGEELTLDYATLCDEQMPPFACSCGTSNCRSVIFPSSPTPRTLEGKNIRQMLREKKRAWYKEKEDREAERMLKKRAARGKGSGASASASLSSAFPSVSSTPTAGAPSTSSAGISSSSSSSSSSHSGSSALHGTTAKR
;
A
#
# COMPACT_ATOMS: atom_id res chain seq x y z
N MET A 1 -5.51 5.88 3.05
CA MET A 1 -4.04 5.91 3.24
C MET A 1 -3.59 5.25 4.54
N LYS A 2 -3.95 5.78 5.71
CA LYS A 2 -3.38 5.41 7.03
C LYS A 2 -3.31 3.91 7.32
N LEU A 3 -4.38 3.15 7.06
CA LEU A 3 -4.40 1.68 7.21
C LEU A 3 -3.25 0.95 6.50
N LEU A 4 -2.85 1.39 5.30
CA LEU A 4 -1.79 0.75 4.50
C LEU A 4 -0.40 0.97 5.11
N VAL A 5 -0.16 2.16 5.67
CA VAL A 5 1.17 2.51 6.21
C VAL A 5 1.31 2.12 7.69
N GLY A 6 0.22 2.17 8.47
CA GLY A 6 0.18 1.62 9.83
C GLY A 6 0.43 0.11 9.86
N ALA A 7 -0.09 -0.64 8.88
CA ALA A 7 0.23 -2.06 8.69
C ALA A 7 1.71 -2.33 8.36
N ALA A 8 2.47 -1.31 7.94
CA ALA A 8 3.93 -1.36 7.73
C ALA A 8 4.73 -0.84 8.94
N GLY A 9 4.08 -0.58 10.09
CA GLY A 9 4.74 -0.13 11.33
C GLY A 9 5.09 1.36 11.37
N VAL A 10 4.47 2.19 10.52
CA VAL A 10 4.56 3.66 10.62
C VAL A 10 3.48 4.18 11.55
N ASN A 11 3.87 5.02 12.51
CA ASN A 11 2.93 5.65 13.42
C ASN A 11 1.96 6.57 12.64
N THR A 12 0.67 6.39 12.89
CA THR A 12 -0.39 7.29 12.41
C THR A 12 -1.24 7.72 13.60
N PRO A 13 -1.81 8.94 13.63
CA PRO A 13 -2.82 9.29 14.62
C PRO A 13 -3.97 8.28 14.59
N ASN A 14 -4.60 7.96 15.73
CA ASN A 14 -5.84 7.17 15.68
C ASN A 14 -6.93 7.98 14.98
N PHE A 15 -7.87 7.31 14.31
CA PHE A 15 -8.89 7.99 13.52
C PHE A 15 -10.21 7.20 13.44
N VAL A 16 -11.29 7.93 13.19
CA VAL A 16 -12.64 7.42 12.94
C VAL A 16 -13.20 8.09 11.69
N LEU A 17 -13.67 7.29 10.74
CA LEU A 17 -14.49 7.80 9.63
C LEU A 17 -15.96 7.81 10.05
N LEU A 18 -16.66 8.91 9.78
CA LEU A 18 -18.06 9.12 10.12
C LEU A 18 -18.86 9.48 8.87
N GLU A 19 -19.98 8.79 8.69
CA GLU A 19 -21.04 9.08 7.70
C GLU A 19 -22.23 9.81 8.35
N ASN A 20 -22.34 9.75 9.69
CA ASN A 20 -23.40 10.38 10.47
C ASN A 20 -22.94 10.69 11.90
N THR A 21 -23.67 11.58 12.59
CA THR A 21 -23.46 11.94 14.01
C THR A 21 -23.98 10.88 14.99
N GLU A 22 -24.67 9.83 14.52
CA GLU A 22 -25.28 8.81 15.37
C GLU A 22 -24.20 8.08 16.19
N GLY A 23 -24.38 8.07 17.52
CA GLY A 23 -23.42 7.42 18.42
C GLY A 23 -22.01 8.01 18.39
N LEU A 24 -21.82 9.27 17.95
CA LEU A 24 -20.52 9.97 17.84
C LEU A 24 -19.58 9.69 19.02
N ALA A 25 -20.05 9.94 20.25
CA ALA A 25 -19.27 9.71 21.47
C ALA A 25 -18.82 8.25 21.62
N LYS A 26 -19.72 7.28 21.35
CA LYS A 26 -19.41 5.84 21.40
C LYS A 26 -18.40 5.43 20.32
N LYS A 27 -18.47 6.03 19.12
CA LYS A 27 -17.51 5.81 18.02
C LYS A 27 -16.13 6.38 18.37
N CYS A 28 -16.07 7.63 18.81
CA CYS A 28 -14.82 8.37 19.06
C CYS A 28 -14.17 8.11 20.45
N ARG A 29 -14.79 7.34 21.35
CA ARG A 29 -14.35 7.09 22.75
C ARG A 29 -12.92 6.57 22.97
N HIS A 30 -12.18 6.26 21.90
CA HIS A 30 -10.81 5.74 21.94
C HIS A 30 -9.78 6.74 21.39
N LEU A 31 -10.23 7.87 20.85
CA LEU A 31 -9.37 8.99 20.45
C LEU A 31 -9.04 9.83 21.69
N ARG A 32 -7.79 10.26 21.82
CA ARG A 32 -7.40 11.32 22.75
C ARG A 32 -7.64 12.69 22.10
N PHE A 33 -8.18 13.62 22.89
CA PHE A 33 -8.34 15.02 22.49
C PHE A 33 -7.03 15.81 22.71
N PRO A 34 -6.77 16.90 21.97
CA PRO A 34 -7.58 17.42 20.85
C PRO A 34 -7.65 16.47 19.66
N VAL A 35 -8.70 16.64 18.85
CA VAL A 35 -8.92 15.92 17.60
C VAL A 35 -9.04 16.91 16.44
N ILE A 36 -8.87 16.47 15.21
CA ILE A 36 -9.08 17.26 14.00
C ILE A 36 -10.09 16.59 13.06
N VAL A 37 -11.07 17.36 12.58
CA VAL A 37 -12.08 16.94 11.60
C VAL A 37 -11.61 17.35 10.20
N LYS A 38 -11.55 16.42 9.25
CA LYS A 38 -11.14 16.72 7.86
C LYS A 38 -11.85 15.84 6.83
N HIS A 39 -11.67 16.15 5.55
CA HIS A 39 -12.22 15.35 4.46
C HIS A 39 -11.40 14.07 4.25
N LEU A 40 -12.06 12.97 3.90
CA LEU A 40 -11.39 11.68 3.60
C LEU A 40 -10.46 11.76 2.38
N SER A 41 -10.80 12.62 1.42
CA SER A 41 -10.05 12.89 0.19
C SER A 41 -9.87 14.40 0.04
N GLY A 42 -9.16 15.01 1.00
CA GLY A 42 -8.81 16.43 0.94
C GLY A 42 -7.70 16.73 -0.09
N TYR A 43 -7.55 18.01 -0.43
CA TYR A 43 -6.38 18.56 -1.13
C TYR A 43 -6.22 20.04 -0.71
N ALA A 44 -5.02 20.61 -0.85
CA ALA A 44 -4.76 22.05 -0.64
C ALA A 44 -5.25 22.66 0.70
N SER A 45 -5.47 21.82 1.74
CA SER A 45 -6.14 22.18 3.00
C SER A 45 -7.59 22.69 2.85
N VAL A 46 -8.26 22.47 1.71
CA VAL A 46 -9.67 22.86 1.46
C VAL A 46 -10.61 22.21 2.48
N GLY A 47 -11.53 23.00 3.04
CA GLY A 47 -12.43 22.59 4.13
C GLY A 47 -11.75 22.46 5.51
N ILE A 48 -10.45 22.76 5.61
CA ILE A 48 -9.70 22.77 6.88
C ILE A 48 -9.46 24.22 7.29
N HIS A 49 -10.13 24.64 8.35
CA HIS A 49 -10.04 25.94 9.00
C HIS A 49 -9.55 25.78 10.45
N LYS A 50 -9.29 26.87 11.18
CA LYS A 50 -8.75 26.80 12.56
C LYS A 50 -9.66 26.07 13.54
N ASP A 51 -10.99 26.11 13.34
CA ASP A 51 -12.01 25.41 14.14
C ASP A 51 -12.18 23.92 13.77
N ASN A 52 -11.44 23.39 12.79
CA ASN A 52 -11.40 21.95 12.53
C ASN A 52 -10.68 21.18 13.63
N ARG A 53 -9.84 21.83 14.45
CA ARG A 53 -9.21 21.27 15.64
C ARG A 53 -10.12 21.51 16.84
N CYS A 54 -10.66 20.44 17.42
CA CYS A 54 -11.57 20.46 18.57
C CYS A 54 -10.85 19.92 19.82
N ASP A 55 -10.87 20.67 20.93
CA ASP A 55 -10.39 20.21 22.24
C ASP A 55 -11.49 19.45 23.03
N THR A 56 -12.78 19.64 22.71
CA THR A 56 -13.90 18.97 23.41
C THR A 56 -14.85 18.16 22.51
N LEU A 57 -15.63 17.26 23.13
CA LEU A 57 -16.63 16.44 22.46
C LEU A 57 -17.81 17.25 21.91
N ASP A 58 -18.17 18.37 22.53
CA ASP A 58 -19.26 19.22 22.06
C ASP A 58 -18.84 20.08 20.86
N GLU A 59 -17.61 20.62 20.86
CA GLU A 59 -17.00 21.18 19.65
C GLU A 59 -16.96 20.15 18.51
N LEU A 60 -16.48 18.93 18.79
CA LEU A 60 -16.44 17.85 17.81
C LEU A 60 -17.85 17.53 17.25
N LYS A 61 -18.88 17.55 18.10
CA LYS A 61 -20.26 17.31 17.70
C LYS A 61 -20.77 18.41 16.77
N VAL A 62 -20.54 19.68 17.10
CA VAL A 62 -20.90 20.83 16.25
C VAL A 62 -20.14 20.76 14.93
N LYS A 63 -18.82 20.58 14.97
CA LYS A 63 -17.98 20.56 13.77
C LYS A 63 -18.29 19.38 12.85
N VAL A 64 -18.48 18.16 13.39
CA VAL A 64 -18.89 17.00 12.58
C VAL A 64 -20.29 17.20 11.99
N GLN A 65 -21.23 17.80 12.72
CA GLN A 65 -22.57 18.08 12.16
C GLN A 65 -22.52 19.08 11.00
N ALA A 66 -21.73 20.15 11.12
CA ALA A 66 -21.52 21.11 10.04
C ALA A 66 -20.77 20.47 8.84
N PHE A 67 -19.67 19.77 9.12
CA PHE A 67 -18.82 19.11 8.12
C PHE A 67 -19.58 18.04 7.33
N LEU A 68 -20.52 17.32 7.97
CA LEU A 68 -21.39 16.35 7.30
C LEU A 68 -22.52 16.99 6.47
N GLY A 69 -22.81 18.27 6.67
CA GLY A 69 -23.73 19.04 5.82
C GLY A 69 -23.08 19.55 4.53
N GLU A 70 -21.76 19.74 4.54
CA GLU A 70 -20.95 20.18 3.39
C GLU A 70 -20.32 19.00 2.64
N PHE A 71 -19.86 17.97 3.36
CA PHE A 71 -19.17 16.79 2.82
C PHE A 71 -19.82 15.50 3.31
N ASN A 72 -20.08 14.55 2.43
CA ASN A 72 -20.74 13.27 2.78
C ASN A 72 -20.04 12.42 3.86
N HIS A 73 -18.78 12.72 4.22
CA HIS A 73 -18.01 12.01 5.25
C HIS A 73 -17.10 12.95 6.03
N ALA A 74 -17.00 12.75 7.35
CA ALA A 74 -16.06 13.40 8.24
C ALA A 74 -15.02 12.39 8.75
N LEU A 75 -13.73 12.65 8.50
CA LEU A 75 -12.61 11.90 9.07
C LEU A 75 -12.12 12.63 10.32
N VAL A 76 -12.34 12.04 11.49
CA VAL A 76 -11.89 12.56 12.79
C VAL A 76 -10.58 11.87 13.17
N GLU A 77 -9.52 12.61 13.42
CA GLU A 77 -8.20 12.08 13.79
C GLU A 77 -7.72 12.68 15.13
N GLU A 78 -6.88 11.98 15.88
CA GLU A 78 -6.16 12.59 17.01
C GLU A 78 -5.24 13.71 16.49
N PHE A 79 -5.30 14.89 17.13
CA PHE A 79 -4.42 16.00 16.79
C PHE A 79 -3.07 15.82 17.52
N ILE A 80 -2.01 15.57 16.76
CA ILE A 80 -0.66 15.36 17.28
C ILE A 80 -0.01 16.71 17.59
N ARG A 81 -0.16 17.19 18.83
CA ARG A 81 0.54 18.38 19.31
C ARG A 81 2.06 18.21 19.13
N GLY A 82 2.72 19.22 18.58
CA GLY A 82 4.14 19.18 18.22
C GLY A 82 4.47 19.84 16.88
N ARG A 83 5.74 19.75 16.46
CA ARG A 83 6.28 20.38 15.24
C ARG A 83 5.71 19.74 13.97
N GLU A 84 5.22 20.54 13.02
CA GLU A 84 4.75 20.07 11.70
C GLU A 84 5.80 20.29 10.61
N GLY A 85 5.87 19.35 9.66
CA GLY A 85 6.84 19.39 8.57
C GLY A 85 6.45 18.50 7.40
N THR A 86 7.27 18.54 6.35
CA THR A 86 6.98 17.92 5.06
C THR A 86 8.25 17.42 4.38
N VAL A 87 8.17 16.31 3.65
CA VAL A 87 9.33 15.70 2.97
C VAL A 87 8.95 15.03 1.65
N LEU A 88 9.68 15.38 0.58
CA LEU A 88 9.54 14.78 -0.75
C LEU A 88 10.16 13.38 -0.79
N ALA A 89 9.46 12.44 -1.43
CA ALA A 89 9.99 11.12 -1.79
C ALA A 89 9.67 10.80 -3.25
N CYS A 90 10.60 10.15 -3.95
CA CYS A 90 10.40 9.68 -5.33
C CYS A 90 11.08 8.35 -5.62
N ALA A 91 10.63 7.67 -6.67
CA ALA A 91 11.22 6.42 -7.14
C ALA A 91 12.59 6.69 -7.78
N ASP A 92 13.66 6.11 -7.24
CA ASP A 92 15.02 6.22 -7.80
C ASP A 92 15.75 4.89 -7.70
N SER A 93 16.11 4.31 -8.84
CA SER A 93 16.86 3.05 -8.91
C SER A 93 18.32 3.15 -8.41
N GLY A 94 18.89 4.35 -8.28
CA GLY A 94 20.22 4.56 -7.70
C GLY A 94 20.21 4.69 -6.17
N SER A 95 19.09 5.10 -5.57
CA SER A 95 18.95 5.29 -4.13
C SER A 95 18.79 3.97 -3.37
N GLN A 96 19.21 3.96 -2.10
CA GLN A 96 19.06 2.80 -1.22
C GLN A 96 17.60 2.36 -1.16
N PHE A 97 17.35 1.06 -1.33
CA PHE A 97 16.01 0.47 -1.40
C PHE A 97 15.11 0.99 -2.54
N GLY A 98 15.66 1.65 -3.57
CA GLY A 98 14.91 2.09 -4.77
C GLY A 98 14.06 3.35 -4.60
N VAL A 99 14.26 4.12 -3.51
CA VAL A 99 13.48 5.33 -3.20
C VAL A 99 14.42 6.42 -2.71
N LYS A 100 14.43 7.56 -3.41
CA LYS A 100 15.05 8.80 -2.94
C LYS A 100 14.08 9.46 -1.96
N VAL A 101 14.60 9.86 -0.80
CA VAL A 101 13.94 10.79 0.12
C VAL A 101 14.83 12.03 0.22
N PHE A 102 14.22 13.21 0.18
CA PHE A 102 14.93 14.49 0.27
C PHE A 102 15.13 14.92 1.73
N LYS A 103 15.80 16.05 1.94
CA LYS A 103 15.97 16.61 3.29
C LYS A 103 14.63 17.22 3.75
N PRO A 104 14.05 16.83 4.91
CA PRO A 104 12.77 17.36 5.35
C PRO A 104 12.79 18.87 5.57
N LEU A 105 11.68 19.54 5.25
CA LEU A 105 11.39 20.90 5.68
C LEU A 105 10.47 20.87 6.90
N MET A 106 10.67 21.80 7.82
CA MET A 106 9.79 22.09 8.95
C MET A 106 9.09 23.43 8.71
N PHE A 107 7.84 23.53 9.13
CA PHE A 107 7.08 24.77 9.06
C PHE A 107 7.43 25.67 10.25
N LYS A 108 7.90 26.90 9.96
CA LYS A 108 8.18 27.97 10.92
C LYS A 108 7.00 28.94 11.06
N PHE A 109 6.12 29.02 10.05
CA PHE A 109 4.94 29.87 10.06
C PHE A 109 3.88 29.47 11.11
N LEU A 110 4.03 28.30 11.75
CA LEU A 110 3.17 27.84 12.83
C LEU A 110 3.60 28.43 14.17
N GLU A 111 2.63 28.98 14.91
CA GLU A 111 2.88 29.79 16.11
C GLU A 111 3.34 28.95 17.32
N ASN A 112 2.89 27.70 17.41
CA ASN A 112 3.11 26.79 18.55
C ASN A 112 2.71 25.34 18.22
N ASP A 113 2.94 24.43 19.15
CA ASP A 113 2.64 22.99 19.02
C ASP A 113 1.15 22.64 18.83
N ASP A 114 0.21 23.56 19.08
CA ASP A 114 -1.23 23.39 18.85
C ASP A 114 -1.73 23.95 17.50
N ASP A 115 -0.86 24.63 16.74
CA ASP A 115 -1.17 25.26 15.45
C ASP A 115 -0.92 24.31 14.26
N PHE A 116 -1.49 24.57 13.07
CA PHE A 116 -1.45 23.66 11.91
C PHE A 116 -1.70 24.35 10.56
N ALA A 117 -1.31 23.72 9.44
CA ALA A 117 -1.44 24.27 8.09
C ALA A 117 -2.88 24.26 7.51
N TYR A 118 -3.80 24.98 8.15
CA TYR A 118 -5.17 25.22 7.66
C TYR A 118 -5.21 26.15 6.42
N PHE A 119 -6.33 26.16 5.69
CA PHE A 119 -6.46 26.76 4.34
C PHE A 119 -5.92 28.18 4.26
N GLU A 120 -6.53 29.12 4.98
CA GLU A 120 -6.14 30.53 4.98
C GLU A 120 -4.65 30.69 5.27
N LYS A 121 -4.16 30.16 6.41
CA LYS A 121 -2.77 30.29 6.83
C LYS A 121 -1.75 29.67 5.87
N LYS A 122 -2.17 28.72 5.03
CA LYS A 122 -1.35 28.12 3.96
C LYS A 122 -1.34 28.93 2.66
N TRP A 123 -2.38 29.71 2.40
CA TRP A 123 -2.56 30.48 1.16
C TRP A 123 -2.34 32.00 1.33
N THR A 124 -2.20 32.51 2.55
CA THR A 124 -1.82 33.91 2.86
C THR A 124 -0.38 34.06 3.36
N MET A 125 0.35 32.95 3.52
CA MET A 125 1.76 32.91 3.91
C MET A 125 2.68 33.22 2.72
N GLU A 126 3.62 34.13 2.89
CA GLU A 126 4.71 34.36 1.95
C GLU A 126 5.71 33.18 1.99
N CYS A 127 6.07 32.61 0.84
CA CYS A 127 6.80 31.33 0.77
C CYS A 127 8.34 31.49 0.91
N ASP A 128 8.79 32.10 2.01
CA ASP A 128 10.17 32.54 2.19
C ASP A 128 10.96 31.79 3.28
N ASP A 129 12.20 32.24 3.53
CA ASP A 129 13.06 31.74 4.61
C ASP A 129 12.51 31.99 6.03
N SER A 130 11.51 32.86 6.22
CA SER A 130 10.78 33.00 7.48
C SER A 130 9.73 31.89 7.66
N ALA A 131 9.12 31.42 6.57
CA ALA A 131 8.03 30.44 6.58
C ALA A 131 8.46 28.99 6.84
N TYR A 132 9.62 28.55 6.34
CA TYR A 132 10.09 27.16 6.47
C TYR A 132 11.60 27.03 6.68
N GLY A 133 12.07 25.84 7.05
CA GLY A 133 13.50 25.56 7.13
C GLY A 133 13.85 24.07 7.14
N PHE A 134 15.00 23.72 6.57
CA PHE A 134 15.45 22.33 6.52
C PHE A 134 15.82 21.75 7.89
N LEU A 135 15.27 20.58 8.22
CA LEU A 135 15.57 19.86 9.45
C LEU A 135 17.06 19.47 9.52
N PRO A 136 17.78 19.78 10.61
CA PRO A 136 19.17 19.36 10.79
C PRO A 136 19.33 17.83 10.83
N HIS A 137 20.41 17.30 10.23
CA HIS A 137 20.67 15.85 10.17
C HIS A 137 20.93 15.20 11.54
N ASN A 138 21.16 16.00 12.58
CA ASN A 138 21.34 15.58 13.96
C ASN A 138 20.07 15.71 14.83
N ASP A 139 18.92 16.10 14.26
CA ASP A 139 17.64 16.02 14.97
C ASP A 139 17.26 14.53 15.21
N PRO A 140 16.91 14.12 16.45
CA PRO A 140 16.58 12.73 16.77
C PRO A 140 15.45 12.13 15.91
N ALA A 141 14.51 12.95 15.42
CA ALA A 141 13.41 12.51 14.57
C ALA A 141 13.82 12.29 13.10
N TYR A 142 14.96 12.84 12.65
CA TYR A 142 15.41 12.78 11.26
C TYR A 142 15.38 11.35 10.65
N PRO A 143 15.97 10.31 11.26
CA PRO A 143 15.90 8.95 10.71
C PRO A 143 14.47 8.40 10.66
N LEU A 144 13.63 8.70 11.65
CA LEU A 144 12.23 8.25 11.70
C LEU A 144 11.36 8.91 10.63
N ILE A 145 11.61 10.19 10.31
CA ILE A 145 10.96 10.90 9.20
C ILE A 145 11.35 10.29 7.86
N ILE A 146 12.65 10.04 7.63
CA ILE A 146 13.14 9.43 6.39
C ILE A 146 12.56 8.02 6.21
N ASP A 147 12.51 7.20 7.26
CA ASP A 147 11.93 5.86 7.22
C ASP A 147 10.40 5.89 7.03
N THR A 148 9.70 6.80 7.72
CA THR A 148 8.26 7.07 7.56
C THR A 148 7.92 7.44 6.10
N ALA A 149 8.62 8.41 5.52
CA ALA A 149 8.36 8.86 4.16
C ALA A 149 8.67 7.76 3.12
N ARG A 150 9.77 7.03 3.30
CA ARG A 150 10.14 5.90 2.43
C ARG A 150 9.09 4.79 2.46
N ASN A 151 8.49 4.53 3.63
CA ASN A 151 7.46 3.51 3.81
C ASN A 151 6.09 3.99 3.31
N ALA A 152 5.70 5.24 3.56
CA ALA A 152 4.51 5.85 2.97
C ALA A 152 4.53 5.76 1.43
N PHE A 153 5.63 6.18 0.80
CA PHE A 153 5.80 6.10 -0.65
C PHE A 153 5.72 4.66 -1.19
N ARG A 154 6.30 3.66 -0.50
CA ARG A 154 6.16 2.25 -0.90
C ARG A 154 4.75 1.70 -0.72
N HIS A 155 4.16 1.87 0.46
CA HIS A 155 2.94 1.14 0.84
C HIS A 155 1.65 1.84 0.40
N ILE A 156 1.70 3.15 0.09
CA ILE A 156 0.55 3.90 -0.45
C ILE A 156 0.69 4.10 -1.96
N MET A 157 1.88 4.49 -2.46
CA MET A 157 2.10 4.78 -3.89
C MET A 157 2.75 3.64 -4.68
N ASN A 158 2.88 2.45 -4.08
CA ASN A 158 3.52 1.26 -4.68
C ASN A 158 4.96 1.52 -5.17
N GLY A 159 5.63 2.55 -4.65
CA GLY A 159 6.96 2.97 -5.12
C GLY A 159 6.99 3.58 -6.53
N VAL A 160 5.86 4.15 -7.01
CA VAL A 160 5.73 4.74 -8.36
C VAL A 160 5.67 6.27 -8.27
N GLY A 161 6.37 6.96 -9.18
CA GLY A 161 6.32 8.42 -9.32
C GLY A 161 7.02 9.17 -8.18
N TYR A 162 6.35 10.20 -7.65
CA TYR A 162 6.80 11.03 -6.54
C TYR A 162 5.62 11.53 -5.72
N GLY A 163 5.86 11.82 -4.44
CA GLY A 163 4.86 12.46 -3.58
C GLY A 163 5.48 13.07 -2.33
N ARG A 164 4.81 14.08 -1.80
CA ARG A 164 5.26 14.82 -0.61
C ARG A 164 4.52 14.33 0.63
N VAL A 165 5.27 13.87 1.63
CA VAL A 165 4.76 13.29 2.89
C VAL A 165 4.74 14.36 3.96
N ASP A 166 3.55 14.62 4.50
CA ASP A 166 3.34 15.60 5.57
C ASP A 166 3.26 14.84 6.92
N PHE A 167 3.94 15.37 7.95
CA PHE A 167 4.15 14.69 9.23
C PHE A 167 4.18 15.66 10.42
N ARG A 168 3.95 15.14 11.63
CA ARG A 168 4.21 15.86 12.89
C ARG A 168 5.18 15.08 13.78
N ILE A 169 5.94 15.80 14.61
CA ILE A 169 6.86 15.27 15.60
C ILE A 169 6.33 15.69 16.97
N ASP A 170 5.95 14.74 17.81
CA ASP A 170 5.41 15.04 19.14
C ASP A 170 6.51 15.50 20.13
N ALA A 171 6.10 15.92 21.33
CA ALA A 171 7.02 16.39 22.38
C ALA A 171 8.00 15.32 22.92
N LYS A 172 7.86 14.04 22.56
CA LYS A 172 8.81 12.97 22.86
C LYS A 172 9.80 12.70 21.71
N GLY A 173 9.54 13.25 20.53
CA GLY A 173 10.24 12.92 19.30
C GLY A 173 9.58 11.81 18.46
N ASP A 174 8.39 11.33 18.84
CA ASP A 174 7.65 10.35 18.05
C ASP A 174 7.12 10.99 16.76
N VAL A 175 7.41 10.38 15.61
CA VAL A 175 7.05 10.90 14.28
C VAL A 175 5.75 10.27 13.80
N TYR A 176 4.76 11.09 13.48
CA TYR A 176 3.43 10.68 13.03
C TYR A 176 3.17 11.08 11.58
N PHE A 177 2.81 10.11 10.75
CA PHE A 177 2.35 10.32 9.38
C PHE A 177 0.97 10.98 9.34
N LEU A 178 0.87 12.18 8.74
CA LEU A 178 -0.43 12.81 8.47
C LEU A 178 -0.99 12.33 7.14
N GLU A 179 -0.28 12.54 6.04
CA GLU A 179 -0.67 12.12 4.69
C GLU A 179 0.50 12.07 3.70
N ILE A 180 0.24 11.59 2.49
CA ILE A 180 1.15 11.71 1.34
C ILE A 180 0.36 12.29 0.17
N ASN A 181 0.95 13.27 -0.50
CA ASN A 181 0.39 13.99 -1.64
C ASN A 181 1.08 13.49 -2.93
N PRO A 182 0.49 12.56 -3.70
CA PRO A 182 0.95 12.24 -5.05
C PRO A 182 0.82 13.47 -5.95
N ASN A 183 1.75 13.67 -6.88
CA ASN A 183 1.75 14.83 -7.78
C ASN A 183 1.62 16.16 -6.99
N CYS A 184 2.39 16.29 -5.91
CA CYS A 184 2.53 17.56 -5.19
C CYS A 184 3.01 18.68 -6.12
N GLY A 185 2.79 19.94 -5.72
CA GLY A 185 3.27 21.09 -6.47
C GLY A 185 4.77 21.00 -6.74
N MET A 186 5.16 21.30 -7.98
CA MET A 186 6.54 21.35 -8.48
C MET A 186 6.57 22.23 -9.73
N TRP A 187 7.74 22.78 -10.06
CA TRP A 187 7.97 23.72 -11.16
C TRP A 187 7.10 24.98 -11.07
N TYR A 188 6.90 25.50 -9.86
CA TYR A 188 6.34 26.84 -9.65
C TYR A 188 7.37 27.90 -10.08
N ASP A 189 6.89 29.05 -10.52
CA ASP A 189 7.75 30.19 -10.89
C ASP A 189 8.39 30.78 -9.62
N GLU A 190 9.62 31.30 -9.74
CA GLU A 190 10.34 31.94 -8.62
C GLU A 190 9.56 33.14 -8.09
N LYS A 191 8.83 33.87 -8.95
CA LYS A 191 7.95 34.98 -8.55
C LYS A 191 6.75 34.54 -7.70
N ASP A 192 6.35 33.28 -7.83
CA ASP A 192 5.19 32.69 -7.15
C ASP A 192 5.62 31.95 -5.84
N GLY A 193 6.91 32.04 -5.47
CA GLY A 193 7.47 31.54 -4.21
C GLY A 193 7.86 30.06 -4.17
N GLY A 194 7.64 29.30 -5.25
CA GLY A 194 7.95 27.87 -5.31
C GLY A 194 7.00 26.97 -4.47
N ASP A 195 7.00 25.65 -4.73
CA ASP A 195 6.48 24.67 -3.74
C ASP A 195 7.63 24.14 -2.88
N PHE A 196 7.33 23.72 -1.65
CA PHE A 196 8.24 23.00 -0.74
C PHE A 196 9.02 21.85 -1.42
N ALA A 197 8.46 21.18 -2.41
CA ALA A 197 9.13 20.13 -3.19
C ALA A 197 10.22 20.69 -4.13
N ASP A 198 10.03 21.88 -4.71
CA ASP A 198 11.05 22.57 -5.52
C ASP A 198 12.25 22.96 -4.66
N VAL A 199 11.96 23.58 -3.51
CA VAL A 199 12.96 23.93 -2.47
C VAL A 199 13.76 22.69 -2.05
N MET A 200 13.08 21.55 -1.81
CA MET A 200 13.74 20.30 -1.44
C MET A 200 14.62 19.70 -2.55
N VAL A 201 14.28 19.90 -3.81
CA VAL A 201 15.11 19.47 -4.95
C VAL A 201 16.34 20.37 -5.08
N GLN A 202 16.15 21.69 -5.09
CA GLN A 202 17.24 22.69 -5.18
C GLN A 202 18.22 22.60 -4.00
N GLY A 203 17.72 22.27 -2.80
CA GLY A 203 18.54 22.10 -1.59
C GLY A 203 19.38 20.82 -1.54
N ASP A 204 19.24 19.90 -2.50
CA ASP A 204 20.02 18.65 -2.54
C ASP A 204 21.18 18.74 -3.55
N LYS A 205 22.42 18.72 -3.04
CA LYS A 205 23.66 18.81 -3.84
C LYS A 205 23.86 17.73 -4.93
N SER A 206 22.95 16.75 -5.04
CA SER A 206 22.98 15.70 -6.05
C SER A 206 21.75 15.67 -6.96
N TRP A 207 20.78 16.58 -6.79
CA TRP A 207 19.57 16.67 -7.61
C TRP A 207 19.30 18.08 -8.09
N ASP A 208 18.64 18.14 -9.23
CA ASP A 208 18.03 19.31 -9.83
C ASP A 208 16.71 18.85 -10.50
N HIS A 209 15.90 19.80 -10.96
CA HIS A 209 14.63 19.50 -11.63
C HIS A 209 14.82 18.67 -12.91
N ASP A 210 15.94 18.84 -13.59
CA ASP A 210 16.27 18.19 -14.86
C ASP A 210 16.58 16.69 -14.68
N ARG A 211 17.35 16.35 -13.65
CA ARG A 211 17.55 14.98 -13.14
C ARG A 211 16.23 14.41 -12.63
N PHE A 212 15.42 15.21 -11.92
CA PHE A 212 14.16 14.74 -11.36
C PHE A 212 13.18 14.28 -12.45
N ILE A 213 12.91 15.13 -13.45
CA ILE A 213 12.01 14.79 -14.55
C ILE A 213 12.58 13.68 -15.44
N ARG A 214 13.89 13.69 -15.71
CA ARG A 214 14.59 12.64 -16.47
C ARG A 214 14.50 11.28 -15.78
N ASN A 215 14.68 11.23 -14.46
CA ASN A 215 14.49 10.01 -13.67
C ASN A 215 13.03 9.52 -13.72
N ALA A 216 12.06 10.42 -13.55
CA ALA A 216 10.63 10.08 -13.62
C ALA A 216 10.25 9.51 -15.00
N ILE A 217 10.68 10.16 -16.10
CA ILE A 217 10.44 9.69 -17.48
C ILE A 217 11.11 8.34 -17.73
N LEU A 218 12.39 8.18 -17.38
CA LEU A 218 13.11 6.91 -17.55
C LEU A 218 12.45 5.78 -16.74
N ARG A 219 11.95 6.07 -15.53
CA ARG A 219 11.19 5.11 -14.72
C ARG A 219 9.85 4.76 -15.38
N ALA A 220 9.09 5.75 -15.85
CA ALA A 220 7.81 5.54 -16.52
C ALA A 220 7.95 4.67 -17.79
N VAL A 221 8.96 4.94 -18.63
CA VAL A 221 9.25 4.14 -19.84
C VAL A 221 9.63 2.70 -19.47
N ARG A 222 10.49 2.49 -18.45
CA ARG A 222 10.83 1.14 -17.95
C ARG A 222 9.59 0.41 -17.42
N GLU A 223 8.72 1.08 -16.66
CA GLU A 223 7.49 0.49 -16.15
C GLU A 223 6.49 0.17 -17.27
N GLN A 224 6.32 1.04 -18.26
CA GLN A 224 5.48 0.79 -19.43
C GLN A 224 5.99 -0.44 -20.20
N ALA A 225 7.31 -0.55 -20.41
CA ALA A 225 7.94 -1.70 -21.03
C ALA A 225 7.80 -3.00 -20.21
N ALA A 226 7.75 -2.91 -18.88
CA ALA A 226 7.49 -4.05 -17.99
C ALA A 226 6.01 -4.45 -17.91
N ARG A 227 5.09 -3.47 -17.97
CA ARG A 227 3.61 -3.66 -18.02
C ARG A 227 3.13 -4.15 -19.38
N ARG A 228 3.88 -3.95 -20.47
CA ARG A 228 3.56 -4.55 -21.79
C ARG A 228 3.35 -6.06 -21.61
N PRO A 229 2.18 -6.61 -22.01
CA PRO A 229 1.90 -8.02 -21.82
C PRO A 229 2.96 -8.89 -22.50
N TRP A 230 3.18 -10.08 -21.96
CA TRP A 230 3.99 -11.12 -22.60
C TRP A 230 3.31 -11.72 -23.83
N TYR A 231 2.10 -11.27 -24.15
CA TYR A 231 1.25 -11.66 -25.26
C TYR A 231 0.79 -10.44 -26.09
N PHE A 232 0.00 -10.68 -27.14
CA PHE A 232 -0.74 -9.68 -27.90
C PHE A 232 -1.98 -10.31 -28.54
N ILE A 233 -2.99 -9.50 -28.82
CA ILE A 233 -4.14 -9.93 -29.65
C ILE A 233 -3.75 -9.79 -31.11
N SER A 234 -4.05 -10.79 -31.91
CA SER A 234 -4.06 -10.77 -33.38
C SER A 234 -5.44 -11.14 -33.89
N HIS A 235 -5.77 -10.78 -35.13
CA HIS A 235 -6.90 -11.34 -35.86
C HIS A 235 -6.41 -11.93 -37.19
N ASP A 236 -7.19 -12.83 -37.79
CA ASP A 236 -6.98 -13.26 -39.18
C ASP A 236 -7.66 -12.30 -40.18
N SER A 237 -7.63 -12.65 -41.47
CA SER A 237 -8.30 -11.90 -42.55
C SER A 237 -9.84 -11.97 -42.51
N LYS A 238 -10.42 -12.77 -41.61
CA LYS A 238 -11.87 -12.88 -41.35
C LYS A 238 -12.28 -12.19 -40.04
N GLY A 239 -11.34 -11.53 -39.34
CA GLY A 239 -11.58 -10.85 -38.07
C GLY A 239 -11.56 -11.76 -36.83
N ASN A 240 -11.21 -13.05 -36.95
CA ASN A 240 -11.21 -13.97 -35.81
C ASN A 240 -10.07 -13.66 -34.84
N PHE A 241 -10.40 -13.21 -33.63
CA PHE A 241 -9.41 -12.85 -32.61
C PHE A 241 -8.74 -14.08 -31.99
N SER A 242 -7.41 -13.97 -31.82
CA SER A 242 -6.53 -14.96 -31.20
C SER A 242 -5.45 -14.26 -30.39
N THR A 243 -5.07 -14.80 -29.23
CA THR A 243 -3.95 -14.28 -28.45
C THR A 243 -2.67 -15.01 -28.81
N ARG A 244 -1.57 -14.30 -29.07
CA ARG A 244 -0.24 -14.86 -29.38
C ARG A 244 0.82 -14.41 -28.38
N ALA A 245 1.84 -15.24 -28.16
CA ALA A 245 2.97 -14.90 -27.32
C ALA A 245 3.87 -13.82 -27.98
N ARG A 246 4.12 -12.72 -27.27
CA ARG A 246 5.03 -11.64 -27.69
C ARG A 246 6.50 -11.96 -27.40
N LYS A 247 6.76 -12.93 -26.50
CA LYS A 247 8.09 -13.44 -26.15
C LYS A 247 7.99 -14.89 -25.67
N THR A 248 9.06 -15.67 -25.87
CA THR A 248 9.11 -17.08 -25.48
C THR A 248 8.81 -17.27 -23.98
N VAL A 249 7.99 -18.28 -23.68
CA VAL A 249 7.57 -18.66 -22.33
C VAL A 249 8.05 -20.07 -22.05
N ARG A 250 8.92 -20.23 -21.04
CA ARG A 250 9.38 -21.56 -20.59
C ARG A 250 8.22 -22.39 -20.02
N ALA A 251 8.28 -23.71 -20.22
CA ALA A 251 7.38 -24.66 -19.56
C ALA A 251 7.35 -24.46 -18.03
N GLY A 252 6.19 -24.74 -17.43
CA GLY A 252 5.94 -24.60 -15.99
C GLY A 252 5.92 -23.16 -15.47
N LYS A 253 6.08 -22.13 -16.33
CA LYS A 253 5.86 -20.74 -15.91
C LYS A 253 4.36 -20.47 -15.74
N SER A 254 4.01 -19.92 -14.59
CA SER A 254 2.66 -19.41 -14.29
C SER A 254 2.33 -18.16 -15.13
N LEU A 255 1.07 -18.07 -15.55
CA LEU A 255 0.52 -17.11 -16.49
C LEU A 255 -0.68 -16.39 -15.84
N PHE A 256 -0.93 -15.14 -16.24
CA PHE A 256 -2.05 -14.30 -15.77
C PHE A 256 -2.20 -14.22 -14.22
N CYS A 257 -1.09 -14.34 -13.49
CA CYS A 257 -1.06 -14.46 -12.02
C CYS A 257 -1.46 -13.16 -11.28
N ASP A 258 -1.70 -12.11 -12.03
CA ASP A 258 -2.20 -10.80 -11.63
C ASP A 258 -3.73 -10.67 -11.77
N ALA A 259 -4.43 -11.69 -12.27
CA ALA A 259 -5.89 -11.78 -12.30
C ALA A 259 -6.48 -12.19 -10.94
N VAL A 260 -6.50 -11.26 -9.96
CA VAL A 260 -7.04 -11.49 -8.60
C VAL A 260 -8.45 -10.89 -8.44
N HIS A 261 -9.34 -11.18 -9.39
CA HIS A 261 -10.77 -10.78 -9.36
C HIS A 261 -11.64 -11.92 -9.93
N PRO A 262 -12.93 -12.03 -9.56
CA PRO A 262 -13.84 -12.95 -10.21
C PRO A 262 -13.93 -12.61 -11.70
N VAL A 263 -13.62 -13.57 -12.57
CA VAL A 263 -13.76 -13.43 -14.02
C VAL A 263 -15.23 -13.65 -14.38
N PRO A 264 -15.95 -12.66 -14.94
CA PRO A 264 -17.26 -12.90 -15.52
C PRO A 264 -17.04 -13.71 -16.81
N VAL A 265 -17.30 -15.01 -16.75
CA VAL A 265 -17.37 -15.84 -17.97
C VAL A 265 -18.64 -15.44 -18.70
N VAL A 266 -18.53 -14.47 -19.61
CA VAL A 266 -19.64 -14.01 -20.45
C VAL A 266 -19.96 -15.10 -21.46
N ALA A 267 -20.84 -16.02 -21.08
CA ALA A 267 -21.44 -16.97 -21.99
C ALA A 267 -22.36 -16.22 -22.98
N GLN A 268 -21.95 -16.19 -24.26
CA GLN A 268 -22.68 -15.97 -25.53
C GLN A 268 -23.78 -14.90 -25.65
N ALA A 269 -24.65 -14.70 -24.67
CA ALA A 269 -25.91 -13.94 -24.76
C ALA A 269 -25.78 -12.40 -24.68
N LEU A 270 -24.61 -11.83 -24.36
CA LEU A 270 -24.48 -10.40 -24.04
C LEU A 270 -23.86 -9.52 -25.14
N TYR A 271 -23.39 -10.07 -26.26
CA TYR A 271 -22.94 -9.29 -27.42
C TYR A 271 -23.36 -9.94 -28.74
N LYS A 272 -24.15 -9.20 -29.54
CA LYS A 272 -24.37 -9.52 -30.95
C LYS A 272 -23.46 -8.63 -31.81
N LEU A 273 -22.47 -9.22 -32.47
CA LEU A 273 -22.10 -8.79 -33.81
C LEU A 273 -22.94 -9.60 -34.81
N GLY A 274 -23.28 -9.00 -35.95
CA GLY A 274 -24.21 -9.59 -36.91
C GLY A 274 -23.56 -10.54 -37.90
N GLU A 275 -23.22 -11.76 -37.46
CA GLU A 275 -23.00 -12.93 -38.33
C GLU A 275 -23.09 -14.23 -37.51
N GLU A 276 -23.42 -15.35 -38.16
CA GLU A 276 -23.80 -16.61 -37.49
C GLU A 276 -22.61 -17.55 -37.16
N ASP A 277 -21.64 -17.09 -36.35
CA ASP A 277 -20.96 -17.92 -35.33
C ASP A 277 -19.88 -17.15 -34.53
N PRO A 278 -19.91 -17.13 -33.18
CA PRO A 278 -18.89 -16.44 -32.38
C PRO A 278 -17.63 -17.30 -32.16
N THR A 279 -16.53 -16.97 -32.86
CA THR A 279 -15.24 -17.70 -32.76
C THR A 279 -14.38 -17.40 -31.53
N VAL A 280 -14.86 -16.56 -30.60
CA VAL A 280 -14.10 -16.09 -29.43
C VAL A 280 -14.46 -16.89 -28.17
N GLY A 281 -13.45 -17.49 -27.53
CA GLY A 281 -13.58 -18.14 -26.22
C GLY A 281 -12.69 -17.55 -25.13
N CYS A 282 -13.09 -17.81 -23.88
CA CYS A 282 -12.39 -17.53 -22.62
C CYS A 282 -11.72 -16.14 -22.51
N VAL A 283 -12.50 -15.14 -22.09
CA VAL A 283 -11.98 -13.79 -21.79
C VAL A 283 -11.38 -13.75 -20.38
N ILE A 284 -10.06 -13.51 -20.28
CA ILE A 284 -9.38 -13.23 -19.01
C ILE A 284 -9.26 -11.71 -18.79
N LEU A 285 -9.53 -11.25 -17.57
CA LEU A 285 -9.33 -9.86 -17.11
C LEU A 285 -8.11 -9.77 -16.17
N ARG A 286 -7.25 -8.76 -16.36
CA ARG A 286 -6.06 -8.52 -15.52
C ARG A 286 -6.37 -7.55 -14.37
N GLY A 287 -5.76 -7.79 -13.20
CA GLY A 287 -5.99 -6.98 -12.00
C GLY A 287 -5.30 -5.62 -11.97
N ASP A 288 -4.45 -5.29 -12.95
CA ASP A 288 -3.76 -4.00 -13.05
C ASP A 288 -4.61 -2.88 -13.69
N ARG A 289 -5.91 -3.13 -13.90
CA ARG A 289 -6.91 -2.22 -14.50
C ARG A 289 -6.59 -1.75 -15.93
N LEU A 290 -5.56 -2.30 -16.57
CA LEU A 290 -5.36 -2.15 -18.01
C LEU A 290 -6.31 -3.10 -18.73
N HIS A 291 -7.44 -2.55 -19.21
CA HIS A 291 -8.53 -3.27 -19.87
C HIS A 291 -8.08 -3.89 -21.22
N GLN A 292 -7.38 -5.02 -21.15
CA GLN A 292 -7.05 -5.86 -22.31
C GLN A 292 -7.63 -7.25 -22.11
N ALA A 293 -8.79 -7.47 -22.73
CA ALA A 293 -9.38 -8.80 -22.89
C ALA A 293 -8.38 -9.73 -23.59
N VAL A 294 -8.38 -11.00 -23.20
CA VAL A 294 -7.54 -12.04 -23.78
C VAL A 294 -8.46 -13.04 -24.47
N ALA A 295 -8.30 -13.26 -25.77
CA ALA A 295 -9.04 -14.28 -26.51
C ALA A 295 -8.21 -15.56 -26.60
N ILE A 296 -8.64 -16.66 -25.96
CA ILE A 296 -7.88 -17.92 -25.88
C ILE A 296 -8.70 -19.00 -26.60
N ARG A 297 -8.19 -19.52 -27.71
CA ARG A 297 -8.89 -20.54 -28.51
C ARG A 297 -8.69 -21.95 -27.96
N HIS A 298 -9.63 -22.83 -28.29
CA HIS A 298 -9.57 -24.25 -27.96
C HIS A 298 -8.40 -24.93 -28.69
N SER A 299 -7.72 -25.86 -28.01
CA SER A 299 -6.93 -26.90 -28.66
C SER A 299 -7.04 -28.21 -27.90
N CYS A 300 -7.07 -29.33 -28.62
CA CYS A 300 -6.90 -30.67 -28.03
C CYS A 300 -5.44 -30.93 -27.62
N GLU A 301 -4.49 -30.18 -28.18
CA GLU A 301 -3.08 -30.16 -27.80
C GLU A 301 -2.67 -28.77 -27.28
N PRO A 302 -3.25 -28.31 -26.15
CA PRO A 302 -3.08 -26.93 -25.70
C PRO A 302 -1.67 -26.69 -25.17
N ASN A 303 -1.16 -25.47 -25.37
CA ASN A 303 0.13 -25.06 -24.81
C ASN A 303 0.01 -24.43 -23.39
N MET A 304 -1.21 -24.15 -22.93
CA MET A 304 -1.52 -23.78 -21.55
C MET A 304 -2.42 -24.82 -20.87
N GLN A 305 -2.39 -24.87 -19.54
CA GLN A 305 -3.30 -25.68 -18.72
C GLN A 305 -3.50 -25.01 -17.35
N PHE A 306 -4.58 -25.31 -16.64
CA PHE A 306 -4.73 -24.86 -15.25
C PHE A 306 -3.72 -25.53 -14.31
N MET A 307 -3.27 -24.79 -13.31
CA MET A 307 -2.55 -25.34 -12.17
C MET A 307 -3.53 -26.14 -11.29
N GLN A 308 -3.20 -27.39 -11.01
CA GLN A 308 -4.05 -28.31 -10.24
C GLN A 308 -4.39 -27.77 -8.85
N GLY A 309 -5.69 -27.64 -8.56
CA GLY A 309 -6.23 -27.07 -7.33
C GLY A 309 -7.40 -26.12 -7.60
N ARG A 310 -7.91 -25.45 -6.56
CA ARG A 310 -8.92 -24.38 -6.70
C ARG A 310 -8.26 -23.06 -7.11
N THR A 311 -7.58 -23.04 -8.24
CA THR A 311 -6.78 -21.90 -8.73
C THR A 311 -7.05 -21.62 -10.20
N LEU A 312 -7.56 -20.42 -10.52
CA LEU A 312 -7.70 -19.92 -11.90
C LEU A 312 -6.34 -19.56 -12.56
N THR A 313 -5.23 -20.04 -12.00
CA THR A 313 -3.87 -19.77 -12.48
C THR A 313 -3.53 -20.73 -13.60
N LEU A 314 -3.33 -20.20 -14.81
CA LEU A 314 -2.78 -20.98 -15.93
C LEU A 314 -1.27 -21.15 -15.78
N VAL A 315 -0.74 -22.25 -16.31
CA VAL A 315 0.69 -22.51 -16.48
C VAL A 315 0.97 -22.94 -17.93
N ALA A 316 2.15 -22.61 -18.44
CA ALA A 316 2.60 -23.11 -19.73
C ALA A 316 2.89 -24.62 -19.65
N LYS A 317 2.10 -25.44 -20.36
CA LYS A 317 2.21 -26.92 -20.39
C LYS A 317 3.53 -27.37 -21.02
N ARG A 318 3.98 -26.64 -22.04
CA ARG A 318 5.29 -26.77 -22.70
C ARG A 318 5.89 -25.37 -22.91
N THR A 319 7.06 -25.28 -23.54
CA THR A 319 7.57 -23.99 -24.02
C THR A 319 6.63 -23.45 -25.11
N ILE A 320 6.31 -22.16 -25.02
CA ILE A 320 5.51 -21.40 -26.00
C ILE A 320 6.44 -20.41 -26.70
N ASN A 321 6.52 -20.45 -28.02
CA ASN A 321 7.46 -19.65 -28.82
C ASN A 321 6.92 -18.26 -29.18
N VAL A 322 7.79 -17.35 -29.65
CA VAL A 322 7.36 -16.02 -30.14
C VAL A 322 6.42 -16.18 -31.33
N GLY A 323 5.30 -15.45 -31.33
CA GLY A 323 4.27 -15.51 -32.38
C GLY A 323 3.34 -16.73 -32.30
N GLU A 324 3.63 -17.70 -31.44
CA GLU A 324 2.80 -18.88 -31.22
C GLU A 324 1.48 -18.49 -30.52
N GLU A 325 0.38 -19.11 -30.93
CA GLU A 325 -0.96 -18.85 -30.39
C GLU A 325 -1.16 -19.51 -29.02
N LEU A 326 -1.77 -18.79 -28.09
CA LEU A 326 -2.12 -19.27 -26.76
C LEU A 326 -3.41 -20.10 -26.81
N THR A 327 -3.31 -21.37 -26.43
CA THR A 327 -4.42 -22.32 -26.52
C THR A 327 -4.64 -23.07 -25.21
N LEU A 328 -5.90 -23.39 -24.94
CA LEU A 328 -6.35 -24.07 -23.72
C LEU A 328 -7.37 -25.17 -24.07
N ASP A 329 -7.39 -26.26 -23.30
CA ASP A 329 -8.46 -27.23 -23.42
C ASP A 329 -9.71 -26.74 -22.69
N TYR A 330 -10.76 -26.38 -23.45
CA TYR A 330 -12.03 -25.93 -22.88
C TYR A 330 -12.73 -26.99 -22.04
N ALA A 331 -12.42 -28.29 -22.22
CA ALA A 331 -12.89 -29.34 -21.33
C ALA A 331 -12.47 -29.12 -19.86
N THR A 332 -11.51 -28.23 -19.60
CA THR A 332 -11.03 -27.84 -18.28
C THR A 332 -11.55 -26.49 -17.78
N LEU A 333 -12.41 -25.80 -18.53
CA LEU A 333 -12.96 -24.48 -18.16
C LEU A 333 -14.25 -24.55 -17.33
N CYS A 334 -15.10 -25.54 -17.60
CA CYS A 334 -16.43 -25.68 -17.00
C CYS A 334 -16.52 -26.99 -16.19
N ASP A 335 -17.62 -27.16 -15.46
CA ASP A 335 -17.93 -28.40 -14.76
C ASP A 335 -18.70 -29.39 -15.66
N GLU A 336 -19.19 -30.46 -15.05
CA GLU A 336 -19.92 -31.56 -15.72
C GLU A 336 -21.25 -31.13 -16.37
N GLN A 337 -21.70 -29.87 -16.16
CA GLN A 337 -22.90 -29.31 -16.78
C GLN A 337 -22.62 -28.68 -18.16
N MET A 338 -21.37 -28.66 -18.61
CA MET A 338 -20.99 -28.11 -19.92
C MET A 338 -21.62 -28.95 -21.06
N PRO A 339 -22.44 -28.37 -21.95
CA PRO A 339 -22.93 -29.10 -23.12
C PRO A 339 -21.76 -29.42 -24.07
N PRO A 340 -21.71 -30.62 -24.66
CA PRO A 340 -20.64 -30.99 -25.59
C PRO A 340 -20.77 -30.22 -26.91
N PHE A 341 -19.63 -29.91 -27.54
CA PHE A 341 -19.59 -29.11 -28.76
C PHE A 341 -18.58 -29.65 -29.79
N ALA A 342 -18.82 -29.39 -31.07
CA ALA A 342 -17.95 -29.86 -32.17
C ALA A 342 -16.59 -29.13 -32.16
N CYS A 343 -15.51 -29.86 -32.45
CA CYS A 343 -14.14 -29.34 -32.38
C CYS A 343 -13.51 -29.18 -33.77
N SER A 344 -13.18 -27.94 -34.13
CA SER A 344 -12.52 -27.56 -35.38
C SER A 344 -11.05 -27.11 -35.21
N CYS A 345 -10.40 -27.47 -34.09
CA CYS A 345 -9.11 -26.89 -33.69
C CYS A 345 -7.88 -27.27 -34.56
N GLY A 346 -8.02 -28.19 -35.51
CA GLY A 346 -7.01 -28.49 -36.53
C GLY A 346 -5.75 -29.24 -36.08
N THR A 347 -5.63 -29.62 -34.80
CA THR A 347 -4.56 -30.51 -34.31
C THR A 347 -4.70 -31.91 -34.90
N SER A 348 -3.59 -32.62 -35.13
CA SER A 348 -3.62 -34.03 -35.56
C SER A 348 -4.37 -34.93 -34.58
N ASN A 349 -4.26 -34.67 -33.28
CA ASN A 349 -4.99 -35.35 -32.21
C ASN A 349 -6.29 -34.62 -31.83
N CYS A 350 -7.05 -34.11 -32.81
CA CYS A 350 -8.36 -33.50 -32.56
C CYS A 350 -9.37 -34.55 -32.07
N ARG A 351 -10.13 -34.24 -31.01
CA ARG A 351 -11.17 -35.13 -30.45
C ARG A 351 -12.50 -35.12 -31.23
N SER A 352 -12.65 -34.23 -32.21
CA SER A 352 -13.87 -33.96 -33.01
C SER A 352 -15.11 -33.48 -32.24
N VAL A 353 -15.33 -33.95 -31.01
CA VAL A 353 -16.32 -33.41 -30.06
C VAL A 353 -15.64 -33.22 -28.71
N ILE A 354 -15.91 -32.10 -28.05
CA ILE A 354 -15.40 -31.79 -26.70
C ILE A 354 -16.50 -32.08 -25.69
N PHE A 355 -16.16 -32.88 -24.68
CA PHE A 355 -16.95 -33.11 -23.48
C PHE A 355 -16.25 -32.46 -22.28
N PRO A 356 -16.96 -32.08 -21.21
CA PRO A 356 -16.31 -31.64 -19.97
C PRO A 356 -15.38 -32.73 -19.42
N SER A 357 -14.23 -32.33 -18.88
CA SER A 357 -13.36 -33.23 -18.12
C SER A 357 -13.90 -33.37 -16.71
N SER A 358 -13.90 -34.60 -16.17
CA SER A 358 -14.19 -34.81 -14.75
C SER A 358 -13.29 -33.91 -13.88
N PRO A 359 -13.82 -33.24 -12.85
CA PRO A 359 -13.09 -32.22 -12.10
C PRO A 359 -11.87 -32.83 -11.42
N THR A 360 -10.67 -32.35 -11.81
CA THR A 360 -9.41 -32.96 -11.34
C THR A 360 -9.35 -33.00 -9.81
N PRO A 361 -8.93 -34.12 -9.19
CA PRO A 361 -8.90 -34.26 -7.74
C PRO A 361 -8.22 -33.10 -7.01
N ARG A 362 -8.74 -32.73 -5.83
CA ARG A 362 -8.28 -31.57 -5.03
C ARG A 362 -6.92 -31.78 -4.35
N THR A 363 -5.99 -32.46 -5.03
CA THR A 363 -4.67 -32.83 -4.54
C THR A 363 -3.66 -32.86 -5.68
N LEU A 364 -2.95 -31.74 -5.87
CA LEU A 364 -1.50 -31.84 -5.68
C LEU A 364 -1.30 -32.35 -4.25
N GLU A 365 -0.56 -33.44 -4.05
CA GLU A 365 -0.36 -33.99 -2.71
C GLU A 365 0.07 -32.88 -1.75
N GLY A 366 -0.73 -32.63 -0.71
CA GLY A 366 -0.47 -31.53 0.23
C GLY A 366 0.90 -31.61 0.90
N LYS A 367 1.52 -32.81 0.91
CA LYS A 367 2.92 -33.05 1.26
C LYS A 367 3.88 -32.20 0.43
N ASN A 368 3.79 -32.20 -0.90
CA ASN A 368 4.77 -31.54 -1.77
C ASN A 368 4.66 -30.01 -1.73
N ILE A 369 3.45 -29.44 -1.64
CA ILE A 369 3.29 -28.00 -1.43
C ILE A 369 3.73 -27.61 0.00
N ARG A 370 3.35 -28.36 1.03
CA ARG A 370 3.82 -28.10 2.41
C ARG A 370 5.33 -28.32 2.55
N GLN A 371 5.94 -29.22 1.77
CA GLN A 371 7.38 -29.46 1.73
C GLN A 371 8.07 -28.28 1.04
N MET A 372 7.68 -27.89 -0.17
CA MET A 372 8.23 -26.71 -0.85
C MET A 372 8.08 -25.43 0.00
N LEU A 373 6.96 -25.27 0.71
CA LEU A 373 6.77 -24.16 1.66
C LEU A 373 7.62 -24.30 2.92
N ARG A 374 7.81 -25.51 3.47
CA ARG A 374 8.75 -25.77 4.59
C ARG A 374 10.20 -25.56 4.18
N GLU A 375 10.58 -25.93 2.96
CA GLU A 375 11.90 -25.74 2.38
C GLU A 375 12.18 -24.27 2.09
N LYS A 376 11.23 -23.55 1.47
CA LYS A 376 11.31 -22.08 1.34
C LYS A 376 11.35 -21.39 2.70
N LYS A 377 10.57 -21.85 3.69
CA LYS A 377 10.60 -21.29 5.06
C LYS A 377 11.91 -21.59 5.79
N ARG A 378 12.48 -22.80 5.63
CA ARG A 378 13.81 -23.18 6.14
C ARG A 378 14.92 -22.36 5.46
N ALA A 379 14.86 -22.20 4.13
CA ALA A 379 15.81 -21.38 3.38
C ALA A 379 15.74 -19.91 3.83
N TRP A 380 14.53 -19.36 4.03
CA TRP A 380 14.31 -18.01 4.54
C TRP A 380 14.77 -17.82 6.00
N TYR A 381 14.52 -18.80 6.88
CA TYR A 381 15.07 -18.78 8.24
C TYR A 381 16.60 -18.87 8.22
N LYS A 382 17.17 -19.78 7.41
CA LYS A 382 18.62 -19.90 7.27
C LYS A 382 19.23 -18.61 6.69
N GLU A 383 18.65 -18.03 5.65
CA GLU A 383 19.08 -16.73 5.09
C GLU A 383 19.00 -15.60 6.14
N LYS A 384 17.99 -15.61 7.02
CA LYS A 384 17.90 -14.69 8.16
C LYS A 384 19.01 -14.96 9.18
N GLU A 385 19.24 -16.21 9.56
CA GLU A 385 20.26 -16.65 10.51
C GLU A 385 21.68 -16.38 10.01
N ASP A 386 21.98 -16.73 8.76
CA ASP A 386 23.25 -16.44 8.07
C ASP A 386 23.50 -14.92 8.05
N ARG A 387 22.48 -14.09 7.74
CA ARG A 387 22.57 -12.62 7.76
C ARG A 387 22.71 -12.03 9.18
N GLU A 388 22.14 -12.70 10.19
CA GLU A 388 22.23 -12.29 11.59
C GLU A 388 23.59 -12.69 12.21
N ALA A 389 24.11 -13.87 11.84
CA ALA A 389 25.47 -14.32 12.09
C ALA A 389 26.50 -13.45 11.38
N GLU A 390 26.26 -13.03 10.13
CA GLU A 390 27.11 -12.09 9.40
C GLU A 390 27.12 -10.71 10.08
N ARG A 391 25.96 -10.21 10.56
CA ARG A 391 25.88 -9.01 11.41
C ARG A 391 26.68 -9.17 12.70
N MET A 392 26.61 -10.34 13.36
CA MET A 392 27.36 -10.64 14.58
C MET A 392 28.87 -10.74 14.31
N LEU A 393 29.29 -11.32 13.18
CA LEU A 393 30.68 -11.36 12.74
C LEU A 393 31.21 -9.95 12.46
N LYS A 394 30.46 -9.13 11.69
CA LYS A 394 30.80 -7.74 11.41
C LYS A 394 30.88 -6.91 12.70
N LYS A 395 29.97 -7.11 13.66
CA LYS A 395 29.97 -6.45 14.97
C LYS A 395 31.15 -6.92 15.87
N ARG A 396 31.55 -8.20 15.78
CA ARG A 396 32.76 -8.73 16.45
C ARG A 396 34.04 -8.22 15.80
N ALA A 397 34.13 -8.16 14.47
CA ALA A 397 35.29 -7.62 13.74
C ALA A 397 35.46 -6.11 13.99
N ALA A 398 34.37 -5.35 14.05
CA ALA A 398 34.40 -3.95 14.44
C ALA A 398 34.89 -3.75 15.88
N ARG A 399 34.45 -4.60 16.83
CA ARG A 399 34.97 -4.58 18.22
C ARG A 399 36.44 -5.03 18.30
N GLY A 400 36.86 -6.04 17.55
CA GLY A 400 38.24 -6.54 17.51
C GLY A 400 39.24 -5.52 16.95
N LYS A 401 38.80 -4.59 16.10
CA LYS A 401 39.59 -3.41 15.69
C LYS A 401 39.59 -2.24 16.70
N GLY A 402 38.82 -2.35 17.79
CA GLY A 402 38.66 -1.30 18.81
C GLY A 402 39.19 -1.64 20.20
N SER A 403 39.77 -2.84 20.41
CA SER A 403 40.28 -3.29 21.71
C SER A 403 41.72 -3.82 21.60
N GLY A 404 42.65 -2.92 21.25
CA GLY A 404 44.07 -3.22 21.03
C GLY A 404 45.03 -2.45 21.95
N ALA A 405 44.62 -2.13 23.19
CA ALA A 405 45.45 -1.39 24.14
C ALA A 405 45.12 -1.77 25.60
N SER A 406 46.12 -2.33 26.31
CA SER A 406 46.11 -2.67 27.76
C SER A 406 45.06 -3.72 28.21
N ALA A 407 45.20 -4.43 29.34
CA ALA A 407 46.31 -4.50 30.31
C ALA A 407 46.51 -5.96 30.80
N SER A 408 47.64 -6.24 31.45
CA SER A 408 47.99 -7.54 32.03
C SER A 408 47.72 -7.63 33.54
N ALA A 409 47.20 -8.75 34.05
CA ALA A 409 47.43 -9.20 35.44
C ALA A 409 47.09 -10.69 35.68
N SER A 410 48.01 -11.38 36.38
CA SER A 410 47.85 -12.53 37.32
C SER A 410 46.71 -13.55 37.17
N LEU A 411 47.07 -14.84 37.14
CA LEU A 411 46.21 -15.98 37.54
C LEU A 411 46.24 -16.19 39.06
N SER A 412 45.14 -16.72 39.61
CA SER A 412 45.17 -17.63 40.77
C SER A 412 43.93 -18.55 40.77
N SER A 413 44.06 -19.75 41.32
CA SER A 413 43.11 -20.86 41.17
C SER A 413 42.36 -21.22 42.45
N ALA A 414 41.05 -21.52 42.37
CA ALA A 414 40.38 -22.47 43.26
C ALA A 414 39.02 -22.98 42.71
N PHE A 415 38.81 -24.29 42.84
CA PHE A 415 37.59 -25.10 42.73
C PHE A 415 37.80 -26.30 43.72
N PRO A 416 36.84 -27.20 44.02
CA PRO A 416 35.39 -27.25 43.73
C PRO A 416 34.51 -27.59 44.97
N SER A 417 33.17 -27.64 44.80
CA SER A 417 32.19 -28.65 45.32
C SER A 417 30.76 -28.04 45.33
N VAL A 418 29.70 -28.59 44.70
CA VAL A 418 28.98 -29.86 44.98
C VAL A 418 28.35 -29.85 46.38
N SER A 419 27.02 -29.93 46.61
CA SER A 419 25.84 -29.90 45.70
C SER A 419 24.68 -29.04 46.31
N SER A 420 23.35 -29.23 46.26
CA SER A 420 22.40 -30.35 46.02
C SER A 420 21.02 -29.84 45.50
N THR A 421 20.08 -30.77 45.24
CA THR A 421 18.65 -30.60 44.84
C THR A 421 17.71 -31.14 45.95
N PRO A 422 16.36 -31.23 45.79
CA PRO A 422 15.34 -30.19 45.49
C PRO A 422 14.07 -30.28 46.39
N THR A 423 13.09 -29.37 46.24
CA THR A 423 11.59 -29.55 46.29
C THR A 423 10.93 -28.15 46.26
N ALA A 424 9.98 -27.80 45.38
CA ALA A 424 8.64 -28.33 45.08
C ALA A 424 7.53 -27.81 46.03
N GLY A 425 6.56 -27.06 45.47
CA GLY A 425 5.40 -26.49 46.14
C GLY A 425 4.63 -25.56 45.17
N ALA A 426 3.30 -25.69 45.10
CA ALA A 426 2.46 -25.06 44.06
C ALA A 426 1.19 -24.39 44.69
N PRO A 427 0.08 -24.01 43.99
CA PRO A 427 -0.38 -22.62 44.06
C PRO A 427 -1.84 -22.39 44.50
N SER A 428 -2.17 -21.11 44.78
CA SER A 428 -3.53 -20.56 44.91
C SER A 428 -3.51 -19.07 44.49
N THR A 429 -4.28 -18.52 43.52
CA THR A 429 -5.72 -18.51 43.15
C THR A 429 -6.56 -17.44 43.87
N SER A 430 -7.55 -16.89 43.14
CA SER A 430 -8.66 -15.99 43.57
C SER A 430 -8.39 -14.47 43.69
N SER A 431 -9.38 -13.56 43.64
CA SER A 431 -10.39 -13.30 42.57
C SER A 431 -11.34 -12.10 42.88
N ALA A 432 -11.84 -11.43 41.84
CA ALA A 432 -13.15 -10.72 41.76
C ALA A 432 -13.39 -9.41 42.56
N GLY A 433 -14.51 -8.71 42.23
CA GLY A 433 -14.92 -7.36 42.71
C GLY A 433 -14.91 -6.31 41.58
N ILE A 434 -15.99 -5.72 41.02
CA ILE A 434 -17.38 -5.36 41.45
C ILE A 434 -17.34 -4.16 42.44
N SER A 435 -18.06 -3.03 42.32
CA SER A 435 -19.30 -2.64 41.57
C SER A 435 -19.49 -1.11 41.38
N SER A 436 -20.33 -0.69 40.39
CA SER A 436 -21.40 0.36 40.38
C SER A 436 -21.14 1.80 40.93
N SER A 437 -22.00 2.85 40.84
CA SER A 437 -23.36 3.13 40.24
C SER A 437 -23.67 4.66 40.24
N SER A 438 -24.69 5.11 39.47
CA SER A 438 -25.58 6.31 39.70
C SER A 438 -24.99 7.76 39.70
N SER A 439 -25.72 8.87 39.40
CA SER A 439 -27.02 9.10 38.70
C SER A 439 -27.33 10.60 38.41
N SER A 440 -28.29 10.84 37.48
CA SER A 440 -29.40 11.86 37.50
C SER A 440 -29.22 13.40 37.31
N SER A 441 -30.09 13.96 36.40
CA SER A 441 -30.80 15.29 36.41
C SER A 441 -30.02 16.64 36.30
N SER A 442 -30.55 17.75 35.73
CA SER A 442 -31.71 18.02 34.82
C SER A 442 -31.76 19.52 34.37
N SER A 443 -32.58 19.86 33.34
CA SER A 443 -33.17 21.21 33.03
C SER A 443 -32.24 22.42 32.71
N SER A 444 -32.63 23.50 31.99
CA SER A 444 -33.69 23.78 30.98
C SER A 444 -33.47 25.18 30.33
N HIS A 445 -34.31 25.60 29.37
CA HIS A 445 -34.37 26.92 28.68
C HIS A 445 -33.25 27.26 27.66
N SER A 446 -33.38 28.27 26.79
CA SER A 446 -34.34 28.50 25.68
C SER A 446 -34.13 29.88 25.06
N GLY A 447 -34.06 30.02 23.74
CA GLY A 447 -33.98 31.33 23.06
C GLY A 447 -34.01 31.20 21.52
N SER A 448 -34.66 32.15 20.84
CA SER A 448 -34.97 32.05 19.41
C SER A 448 -34.58 33.30 18.62
N SER A 449 -33.83 33.11 17.54
CA SER A 449 -33.78 33.98 16.35
C SER A 449 -32.91 33.31 15.27
N ALA A 450 -32.94 33.66 13.99
CA ALA A 450 -33.98 34.02 13.03
C ALA A 450 -33.25 34.54 11.78
N LEU A 451 -33.45 33.90 10.63
CA LEU A 451 -33.29 34.45 9.27
C LEU A 451 -32.07 35.35 8.97
N HIS A 452 -31.16 34.87 8.12
CA HIS A 452 -31.11 35.29 6.72
C HIS A 452 -30.32 34.28 5.87
N GLY A 453 -30.52 34.28 4.56
CA GLY A 453 -29.76 33.47 3.62
C GLY A 453 -29.50 34.23 2.31
N THR A 454 -28.43 33.86 1.61
CA THR A 454 -28.07 34.45 0.31
C THR A 454 -27.46 33.38 -0.58
N THR A 455 -27.75 33.45 -1.89
CA THR A 455 -27.46 32.37 -2.85
C THR A 455 -26.50 32.80 -3.96
N ALA A 456 -25.45 32.02 -4.16
CA ALA A 456 -24.58 31.97 -5.34
C ALA A 456 -24.03 30.53 -5.42
N LYS A 457 -24.02 29.77 -6.53
CA LYS A 457 -24.22 30.04 -7.97
C LYS A 457 -23.26 31.10 -8.53
N ARG A 458 -22.30 30.74 -9.41
CA ARG A 458 -22.19 29.52 -10.22
C ARG A 458 -20.75 29.18 -10.57
#